data_AF-A0A373PSX1-F1
#
_entry.id   AF-A0A373PSX1-F1
#
_cell.length_a   1.000
_cell.length_b   1.000
_cell.length_c   1.000
_cell.angle_alpha   90.00
_cell.angle_beta   90.00
_cell.angle_gamma   90.00
#
_symmetry.space_group_name_H-M   'P 1'
#
loop_
_entity.id
_entity.type
_entity.pdbx_description
1 polymer ?
#
loop_
_entity_poly.entity_id
_entity_poly.type
_entity_poly.pdbx_seq_one_letter_code
_entity_poly.pdbx_strand_id
1 'polypeptide(L)'
;MKNYIVDDMETLADDIIFELDHQSKVFKNISVIGHYEDIEPIIKELARYDDVYFISLEIGLSGVIDYDDEYILSINNDYEVFVEPAKRNGKYFNYDSEVLYIFSDCSSKLIHCNLNKNTEVYEVDYADEVEEDYEDELVDDIDDGKYVVVKSNLSDDEIKDLLGRVRDNLNHMDECFAEMDRIREIFGW
;
A
#
# COMPACT_ATOMS: atom_id res chain seq x y z
N MET A 1 13.79 3.63 20.06
CA MET A 1 13.49 3.07 18.75
C MET A 1 13.86 1.61 18.78
N LYS A 2 12.95 0.75 18.35
CA LYS A 2 13.18 -0.69 18.21
C LYS A 2 13.15 -0.99 16.72
N ASN A 3 14.00 -1.90 16.24
CA ASN A 3 13.89 -2.35 14.87
C ASN A 3 12.76 -3.37 14.79
N TYR A 4 11.98 -3.28 13.73
CA TYR A 4 10.85 -4.14 13.44
C TYR A 4 10.98 -4.60 11.99
N ILE A 5 11.26 -5.88 11.80
CA ILE A 5 11.50 -6.46 10.48
C ILE A 5 10.19 -7.08 10.03
N VAL A 6 9.75 -6.72 8.83
CA VAL A 6 8.52 -7.23 8.22
C VAL A 6 8.85 -8.03 6.98
N ASP A 7 8.24 -9.21 6.87
CA ASP A 7 8.33 -10.02 5.66
C ASP A 7 7.41 -9.43 4.57
N ASP A 8 6.26 -8.92 4.97
CA ASP A 8 5.28 -8.27 4.10
C ASP A 8 4.43 -7.23 4.86
N MET A 9 3.61 -6.50 4.10
CA MET A 9 2.73 -5.45 4.63
C MET A 9 1.48 -6.03 5.33
N GLU A 10 1.15 -7.30 5.06
CA GLU A 10 0.06 -8.02 5.74
C GLU A 10 0.44 -8.21 7.22
N THR A 11 1.67 -8.65 7.49
CA THR A 11 2.22 -8.81 8.84
C THR A 11 2.13 -7.52 9.65
N LEU A 12 2.50 -6.38 9.06
CA LEU A 12 2.41 -5.08 9.73
C LEU A 12 0.96 -4.68 10.00
N ALA A 13 0.05 -4.87 9.04
CA ALA A 13 -1.37 -4.57 9.22
C ALA A 13 -1.99 -5.43 10.32
N ASP A 14 -1.69 -6.73 10.34
CA ASP A 14 -2.15 -7.68 11.36
C ASP A 14 -1.66 -7.27 12.76
N ASP A 15 -0.39 -6.91 12.90
CA ASP A 15 0.17 -6.46 14.17
C ASP A 15 -0.47 -5.16 14.66
N ILE A 16 -0.78 -4.22 13.75
CA ILE A 16 -1.51 -2.99 14.08
C ILE A 16 -2.90 -3.33 14.64
N ILE A 17 -3.66 -4.20 13.97
CA ILE A 17 -4.99 -4.61 14.42
C ILE A 17 -4.91 -5.35 15.76
N PHE A 18 -3.98 -6.28 15.90
CA PHE A 18 -3.74 -7.01 17.15
C PHE A 18 -3.43 -6.08 18.32
N GLU A 19 -2.62 -5.05 18.07
CA GLU A 19 -2.20 -4.05 19.05
C GLU A 19 -3.34 -3.10 19.45
N LEU A 20 -4.32 -2.86 18.56
CA LEU A 20 -5.58 -2.16 18.89
C LEU A 20 -6.54 -3.05 19.69
N ASP A 21 -6.69 -4.32 19.30
CA ASP A 21 -7.57 -5.31 19.95
C ASP A 21 -7.11 -5.65 21.38
N HIS A 22 -5.81 -5.55 21.67
CA HIS A 22 -5.25 -5.74 23.01
C HIS A 22 -5.68 -4.59 23.96
N GLN A 23 -6.89 -4.77 24.49
CA GLN A 23 -7.65 -3.85 25.33
C GLN A 23 -6.81 -3.10 26.38
N SER A 24 -6.61 -1.82 26.11
CA SER A 24 -6.40 -0.81 27.14
C SER A 24 -7.63 0.12 27.16
N LYS A 25 -8.14 0.49 28.33
CA LYS A 25 -9.20 1.51 28.48
C LYS A 25 -8.70 2.93 28.12
N VAL A 26 -7.50 3.06 27.61
CA VAL A 26 -6.85 4.30 27.20
C VAL A 26 -6.97 4.40 25.69
N PHE A 27 -7.35 5.59 25.23
CA PHE A 27 -7.30 5.94 23.81
C PHE A 27 -5.92 5.61 23.26
N LYS A 28 -5.88 4.92 22.12
CA LYS A 28 -4.66 4.57 21.40
C LYS A 28 -4.84 4.96 19.95
N ASN A 29 -3.84 5.63 19.44
CA ASN A 29 -3.66 5.99 18.06
C ASN A 29 -2.30 5.43 17.62
N ILE A 30 -2.35 4.57 16.62
CA ILE A 30 -1.16 3.99 16.00
C ILE A 30 -0.93 4.73 14.69
N SER A 31 0.29 5.21 14.46
CA SER A 31 0.67 5.84 13.20
C SER A 31 1.72 5.02 12.47
N VAL A 32 1.60 4.96 11.14
CA VAL A 32 2.61 4.44 10.22
C VAL A 32 3.08 5.57 9.32
N ILE A 33 4.39 5.70 9.16
CA ILE A 33 5.03 6.69 8.29
C ILE A 33 5.84 5.97 7.24
N GLY A 34 5.50 6.20 5.98
CA GLY A 34 6.11 5.57 4.81
C GLY A 34 5.91 6.43 3.57
N HIS A 35 6.56 6.04 2.48
CA HIS A 35 6.26 6.54 1.15
C HIS A 35 4.99 5.90 0.58
N TYR A 36 4.58 6.32 -0.61
CA TYR A 36 3.39 5.77 -1.28
C TYR A 36 3.44 4.24 -1.39
N GLU A 37 4.59 3.69 -1.79
CA GLU A 37 4.79 2.24 -1.99
C GLU A 37 4.67 1.43 -0.71
N ASP A 38 4.89 2.04 0.46
CA ASP A 38 4.74 1.38 1.75
C ASP A 38 3.31 1.50 2.27
N ILE A 39 2.70 2.68 2.13
CA ILE A 39 1.39 2.99 2.71
C ILE A 39 0.24 2.39 1.89
N GLU A 40 0.36 2.34 0.56
CA GLU A 40 -0.70 1.81 -0.31
C GLU A 40 -1.01 0.32 -0.05
N PRO A 41 0.00 -0.57 0.09
CA PRO A 41 -0.25 -1.95 0.50
C PRO A 41 -0.89 -2.07 1.88
N ILE A 42 -0.45 -1.29 2.87
CA ILE A 42 -1.01 -1.34 4.23
C ILE A 42 -2.49 -0.95 4.21
N ILE A 43 -2.88 0.05 3.40
CA ILE A 43 -4.29 0.42 3.20
C ILE A 43 -5.09 -0.77 2.65
N LYS A 44 -4.56 -1.49 1.65
CA LYS A 44 -5.23 -2.67 1.08
C LYS A 44 -5.41 -3.78 2.10
N GLU A 45 -4.41 -4.02 2.94
CA GLU A 45 -4.47 -5.04 3.98
C GLU A 45 -5.46 -4.67 5.08
N LEU A 46 -5.42 -3.43 5.57
CA LEU A 46 -6.40 -2.91 6.53
C LEU A 46 -7.83 -2.95 5.99
N ALA A 47 -8.04 -2.73 4.68
CA ALA A 47 -9.35 -2.80 4.04
C ALA A 47 -9.95 -4.21 3.97
N ARG A 48 -9.18 -5.27 4.31
CA ARG A 48 -9.69 -6.64 4.43
C ARG A 48 -10.46 -6.86 5.74
N TYR A 49 -10.31 -5.98 6.71
CA TYR A 49 -10.97 -6.06 8.02
C TYR A 49 -12.34 -5.37 7.99
N ASP A 50 -13.40 -6.11 8.31
CA ASP A 50 -14.79 -5.63 8.26
C ASP A 50 -15.05 -4.42 9.19
N ASP A 51 -14.30 -4.33 10.29
CA ASP A 51 -14.48 -3.29 11.32
C ASP A 51 -13.60 -2.05 11.07
N VAL A 52 -12.82 -1.99 9.99
CA VAL A 52 -11.96 -0.85 9.67
C VAL A 52 -12.71 0.19 8.82
N TYR A 53 -12.69 1.44 9.28
CA TYR A 53 -13.41 2.55 8.66
C TYR A 53 -12.45 3.61 8.12
N PHE A 54 -12.36 3.75 6.79
CA PHE A 54 -11.57 4.80 6.16
C PHE A 54 -12.33 6.13 6.20
N ILE A 55 -11.92 7.03 7.09
CA ILE A 55 -12.56 8.34 7.27
C ILE A 55 -12.00 9.37 6.28
N SER A 56 -10.69 9.34 6.05
CA SER A 56 -10.01 10.24 5.12
C SER A 56 -8.84 9.53 4.46
N LEU A 57 -8.75 9.63 3.13
CA LEU A 57 -7.66 9.07 2.33
C LEU A 57 -7.12 10.13 1.38
N GLU A 58 -6.10 10.86 1.83
CA GLU A 58 -5.34 11.82 1.01
C GLU A 58 -3.99 11.18 0.63
N ILE A 59 -4.03 10.33 -0.39
CA ILE A 59 -2.85 9.64 -0.94
C ILE A 59 -2.95 9.58 -2.45
N GLY A 60 -1.81 9.60 -3.15
CA GLY A 60 -1.81 9.39 -4.59
C GLY A 60 -0.46 8.92 -5.12
N LEU A 61 -0.53 8.30 -6.28
CA LEU A 61 0.62 7.72 -6.98
C LEU A 61 1.59 8.83 -7.41
N SER A 62 2.88 8.63 -7.14
CA SER A 62 3.96 9.49 -7.64
C SER A 62 3.86 9.67 -9.15
N GLY A 63 4.01 10.91 -9.63
CA GLY A 63 3.87 11.26 -11.04
C GLY A 63 2.43 11.40 -11.55
N VAL A 64 1.42 10.98 -10.77
CA VAL A 64 0.01 11.36 -10.99
C VAL A 64 -0.34 12.61 -10.18
N ILE A 65 0.17 12.67 -8.94
CA ILE A 65 0.09 13.86 -8.08
C ILE A 65 1.48 14.44 -7.85
N ASP A 66 1.54 15.75 -7.61
CA ASP A 66 2.78 16.49 -7.35
C ASP A 66 3.18 16.36 -5.86
N TYR A 67 3.38 15.11 -5.42
CA TYR A 67 3.82 14.78 -4.06
C TYR A 67 4.52 13.42 -4.02
N ASP A 68 5.83 13.44 -3.75
CA ASP A 68 6.71 12.26 -3.69
C ASP A 68 7.35 12.04 -2.29
N ASP A 69 6.90 12.82 -1.31
CA ASP A 69 7.39 12.77 0.07
C ASP A 69 6.63 11.70 0.91
N GLU A 70 6.86 11.70 2.23
CA GLU A 70 6.26 10.73 3.16
C GLU A 70 4.76 10.99 3.40
N TYR A 71 4.01 9.94 3.71
CA TYR A 71 2.62 9.98 4.18
C TYR A 71 2.54 9.51 5.63
N ILE A 72 1.47 9.90 6.32
CA ILE A 72 1.13 9.42 7.65
C ILE A 72 -0.21 8.71 7.55
N LEU A 73 -0.23 7.42 7.83
CA LEU A 73 -1.44 6.64 8.12
C LEU A 73 -1.63 6.61 9.62
N SER A 74 -2.83 6.93 10.12
CA SER A 74 -3.18 6.81 11.54
C SER A 74 -4.46 6.01 11.71
N ILE A 75 -4.48 5.14 12.71
CA ILE A 75 -5.63 4.33 13.09
C ILE A 75 -5.85 4.38 14.60
N ASN A 76 -7.10 4.62 15.00
CA ASN A 76 -7.48 4.73 16.41
C ASN A 76 -8.21 3.46 16.91
N ASN A 77 -8.52 3.42 18.21
CA ASN A 77 -9.26 2.31 18.84
C ASN A 77 -10.67 2.06 18.28
N ASP A 78 -11.25 3.03 17.59
CA ASP A 78 -12.55 2.87 16.91
C ASP A 78 -12.36 2.35 15.46
N TYR A 79 -11.13 1.90 15.14
CA TYR A 79 -10.71 1.41 13.83
C TYR A 79 -10.90 2.43 12.69
N GLU A 80 -10.89 3.71 13.04
CA GLU A 80 -11.00 4.80 12.07
C GLU A 80 -9.62 5.13 11.50
N VAL A 81 -9.49 5.04 10.17
CA VAL A 81 -8.25 5.26 9.43
C VAL A 81 -8.24 6.64 8.76
N PHE A 82 -7.12 7.34 8.93
CA PHE A 82 -6.80 8.61 8.30
C PHE A 82 -5.46 8.48 7.59
N VAL A 83 -5.39 8.88 6.32
CA VAL A 83 -4.14 8.95 5.55
C VAL A 83 -3.98 10.34 4.99
N GLU A 84 -2.81 10.94 5.20
CA GLU A 84 -2.51 12.28 4.71
C GLU A 84 -1.03 12.52 4.38
N PRO A 85 -0.71 13.49 3.49
CA PRO A 85 0.67 13.85 3.18
C PRO A 85 1.37 14.44 4.41
N ALA A 86 2.50 13.87 4.82
CA ALA A 86 3.26 14.28 6.02
C ALA A 86 3.75 15.73 5.95
N LYS A 87 3.91 16.28 4.74
CA LYS A 87 4.31 17.68 4.50
C LYS A 87 3.18 18.49 3.90
N ARG A 88 2.99 19.69 4.45
CA ARG A 88 2.12 20.73 3.88
C ARG A 88 2.94 22.00 3.70
N ASN A 89 2.94 22.58 2.50
CA ASN A 89 3.74 23.78 2.17
C ASN A 89 5.24 23.63 2.52
N GLY A 90 5.81 22.45 2.24
CA GLY A 90 7.23 22.15 2.49
C GLY A 90 7.61 21.98 3.96
N LYS A 91 6.64 21.81 4.86
CA LYS A 91 6.88 21.60 6.30
C LYS A 91 6.12 20.39 6.80
N TYR A 92 6.77 19.59 7.64
CA TYR A 92 6.10 18.56 8.41
C TYR A 92 5.11 19.17 9.40
N PHE A 93 3.94 18.55 9.52
CA PHE A 93 2.94 18.94 10.52
C PHE A 93 3.03 18.04 11.76
N ASN A 94 2.40 18.46 12.85
CA ASN A 94 2.40 17.70 14.10
C ASN A 94 1.25 16.68 14.11
N TYR A 95 1.53 15.48 14.58
CA TYR A 95 0.56 14.40 14.78
C TYR A 95 0.69 13.86 16.21
N ASP A 96 -0.22 12.99 16.63
CA ASP A 96 -0.21 12.42 17.98
C ASP A 96 -0.39 10.90 17.89
N SER A 97 0.53 10.11 18.43
CA SER A 97 0.41 8.65 18.45
C SER A 97 1.07 8.03 19.67
N GLU A 98 0.47 6.97 20.18
CA GLU A 98 1.00 6.14 21.25
C GLU A 98 2.03 5.15 20.72
N VAL A 99 1.83 4.65 19.50
CA VAL A 99 2.74 3.76 18.79
C VAL A 99 3.00 4.32 17.40
N LEU A 100 4.28 4.37 17.01
CA LEU A 100 4.73 4.87 15.72
C LEU A 100 5.58 3.83 15.03
N TYR A 101 5.16 3.40 13.85
CA TYR A 101 5.96 2.67 12.88
C TYR A 101 6.48 3.67 11.84
N ILE A 102 7.79 3.69 11.59
CA ILE A 102 8.40 4.56 10.59
C ILE A 102 9.36 3.74 9.73
N PHE A 103 9.16 3.72 8.42
CA PHE A 103 10.07 3.05 7.50
C PHE A 103 11.46 3.71 7.53
N SER A 104 12.51 2.90 7.45
CA SER A 104 13.90 3.32 7.71
C SER A 104 14.44 4.35 6.72
N ASP A 105 13.88 4.42 5.52
CA ASP A 105 14.21 5.40 4.48
C ASP A 105 13.50 6.76 4.67
N CYS A 106 12.52 6.84 5.58
CA CYS A 106 11.80 8.07 5.89
C CYS A 106 12.63 9.06 6.72
N SER A 107 12.30 10.36 6.62
CA SER A 107 12.99 11.38 7.42
C SER A 107 12.69 11.24 8.92
N SER A 108 13.74 10.93 9.70
CA SER A 108 13.73 10.92 11.17
C SER A 108 13.22 12.22 11.84
N LYS A 109 13.15 13.36 11.13
CA LYS A 109 12.51 14.58 11.64
C LYS A 109 11.04 14.36 12.04
N LEU A 110 10.34 13.44 11.38
CA LEU A 110 8.94 13.14 11.65
C LEU A 110 8.73 12.60 13.07
N ILE A 111 9.69 11.85 13.61
CA ILE A 111 9.67 11.38 15.00
C ILE A 111 9.55 12.55 15.98
N HIS A 112 10.16 13.70 15.66
CA HIS A 112 10.09 14.90 16.50
C HIS A 112 8.79 15.70 16.35
N CYS A 113 8.04 15.48 15.27
CA CYS A 113 6.74 16.08 15.01
C CYS A 113 5.61 15.41 15.82
N ASN A 114 5.84 14.21 16.37
CA ASN A 114 4.88 13.59 17.28
C ASN A 114 4.73 14.41 18.58
N LEU A 115 3.49 14.72 18.95
CA LEU A 115 3.15 15.48 20.15
C LEU A 115 3.35 14.65 21.41
N ASN A 116 3.01 13.36 21.37
CA ASN A 116 3.30 12.43 22.45
C ASN A 116 4.81 12.14 22.51
N LYS A 117 5.42 12.38 23.68
CA LYS A 117 6.85 12.15 23.92
C LYS A 117 7.14 10.79 24.53
N ASN A 118 6.09 10.06 24.92
CA ASN A 118 6.17 8.70 25.45
C ASN A 118 5.84 7.65 24.38
N THR A 119 5.72 8.07 23.11
CA THR A 119 5.43 7.18 21.99
C THR A 119 6.43 6.05 21.92
N GLU A 120 5.92 4.85 21.72
CA GLU A 120 6.72 3.70 21.35
C GLU A 120 7.03 3.76 19.85
N VAL A 121 8.31 3.86 19.50
CA VAL A 121 8.75 4.02 18.10
C VAL A 121 9.45 2.76 17.60
N TYR A 122 8.94 2.24 16.50
CA TYR A 122 9.47 1.13 15.71
C TYR A 122 10.00 1.65 14.38
N GLU A 123 11.27 1.36 14.09
CA GLU A 123 11.87 1.56 12.77
C GLU A 123 11.59 0.30 11.96
N VAL A 124 10.93 0.46 10.82
CA VAL A 124 10.48 -0.65 9.98
C VAL A 124 11.46 -0.86 8.84
N ASP A 125 11.93 -2.08 8.72
CA ASP A 125 12.74 -2.56 7.60
C ASP A 125 12.08 -3.79 6.99
N TYR A 126 12.23 -3.95 5.68
CA TYR A 126 11.88 -5.20 5.03
C TYR A 126 12.89 -6.27 5.43
N ALA A 127 12.43 -7.50 5.63
CA ALA A 127 13.34 -8.64 5.67
C ALA A 127 14.12 -8.64 4.34
N ASP A 128 15.45 -8.56 4.41
CA ASP A 128 16.29 -8.73 3.22
C ASP A 128 15.86 -10.05 2.57
N GLU A 129 15.29 -9.97 1.36
CA GLU A 129 15.15 -11.14 0.52
C GLU A 129 16.57 -11.69 0.37
N VAL A 130 16.86 -12.81 1.03
CA VAL A 130 18.01 -13.60 0.62
C VAL A 130 17.67 -13.96 -0.82
N GLU A 131 18.32 -13.30 -1.78
CA GLU A 131 18.31 -13.77 -3.16
C GLU A 131 18.79 -15.23 -3.07
N GLU A 132 17.86 -16.17 -3.04
CA GLU A 132 18.16 -17.51 -3.47
C GLU A 132 18.56 -17.31 -4.93
N ASP A 133 19.88 -17.35 -5.19
CA ASP A 133 20.49 -17.50 -6.49
C ASP A 133 19.83 -18.70 -7.20
N TYR A 134 18.64 -18.49 -7.75
CA TYR A 134 18.19 -19.23 -8.90
C TYR A 134 18.99 -18.61 -10.04
N GLU A 135 20.14 -19.21 -10.34
CA GLU A 135 20.78 -19.12 -11.66
C GLU A 135 19.76 -19.62 -12.69
N ASP A 136 18.75 -18.82 -12.99
CA ASP A 136 18.02 -18.94 -14.23
C ASP A 136 18.93 -18.30 -15.28
N GLU A 137 19.64 -19.17 -16.02
CA GLU A 137 20.18 -18.84 -17.33
C GLU A 137 19.03 -18.33 -18.22
N LEU A 138 18.64 -17.07 -18.09
CA LEU A 138 17.81 -16.39 -19.05
C LEU A 138 18.70 -16.00 -20.22
N VAL A 139 18.66 -16.90 -21.20
CA VAL A 139 19.06 -16.74 -22.58
C VAL A 139 18.88 -15.29 -23.04
N ASP A 140 20.01 -14.65 -23.37
CA ASP A 140 20.08 -13.47 -24.23
C ASP A 140 19.37 -13.80 -25.55
N ASP A 141 18.15 -13.31 -25.69
CA ASP A 141 17.47 -12.87 -26.92
C ASP A 141 15.96 -12.96 -26.68
N ILE A 142 15.24 -11.83 -26.66
CA ILE A 142 13.89 -11.61 -27.24
C ILE A 142 13.34 -10.23 -26.83
N ASP A 143 13.25 -9.35 -27.85
CA ASP A 143 12.25 -8.32 -28.20
C ASP A 143 11.48 -7.48 -27.15
N ASP A 144 11.39 -6.17 -27.39
CA ASP A 144 10.78 -5.08 -26.59
C ASP A 144 9.26 -5.20 -26.32
N GLY A 145 8.80 -6.33 -25.77
CA GLY A 145 7.43 -6.53 -25.29
C GLY A 145 7.31 -6.24 -23.80
N LYS A 146 6.28 -5.51 -23.37
CA LYS A 146 5.91 -5.44 -21.95
C LYS A 146 5.42 -6.81 -21.48
N TYR A 147 6.13 -7.46 -20.56
CA TYR A 147 5.68 -8.67 -19.90
C TYR A 147 5.31 -8.40 -18.43
N VAL A 148 4.33 -9.16 -17.94
CA VAL A 148 3.92 -9.21 -16.54
C VAL A 148 4.28 -10.60 -16.05
N VAL A 149 5.14 -10.69 -15.03
CA VAL A 149 5.48 -11.95 -14.38
C VAL A 149 4.51 -12.15 -13.22
N VAL A 150 3.74 -13.24 -13.27
CA VAL A 150 2.79 -13.61 -12.21
C VAL A 150 3.32 -14.85 -11.50
N LYS A 151 3.76 -14.72 -10.25
CA LYS A 151 4.02 -15.87 -9.37
C LYS A 151 2.66 -16.42 -8.91
N SER A 152 2.32 -17.64 -9.31
CA SER A 152 1.07 -18.30 -8.88
C SER A 152 1.36 -19.76 -8.54
N ASN A 153 0.65 -20.29 -7.53
CA ASN A 153 0.69 -21.72 -7.19
C ASN A 153 -0.22 -22.57 -8.10
N LEU A 154 -0.66 -22.02 -9.24
CA LEU A 154 -1.55 -22.67 -10.19
C LEU A 154 -0.75 -23.53 -11.17
N SER A 155 -1.32 -24.65 -11.60
CA SER A 155 -0.75 -25.46 -12.67
C SER A 155 -0.81 -24.73 -14.01
N ASP A 156 0.08 -25.09 -14.95
CA ASP A 156 0.14 -24.51 -16.30
C ASP A 156 -1.23 -24.49 -17.02
N ASP A 157 -2.07 -25.50 -16.79
CA ASP A 157 -3.38 -25.61 -17.42
C ASP A 157 -4.40 -24.65 -16.80
N GLU A 158 -4.34 -24.42 -15.48
CA GLU A 158 -5.18 -23.42 -14.78
C GLU A 158 -4.78 -22.01 -15.16
N ILE A 159 -3.48 -21.75 -15.34
CA ILE A 159 -2.97 -20.46 -15.82
C ILE A 159 -3.49 -20.18 -17.23
N LYS A 160 -3.45 -21.17 -18.14
CA LYS A 160 -3.96 -21.02 -19.51
C LYS A 160 -5.46 -20.75 -19.54
N ASP A 161 -6.24 -21.42 -18.71
CA ASP A 161 -7.69 -21.19 -18.61
C ASP A 161 -7.99 -19.78 -18.08
N LEU A 162 -7.28 -19.35 -17.03
CA LEU A 162 -7.42 -18.01 -16.46
C LEU A 162 -7.06 -16.92 -17.47
N LEU A 163 -5.92 -17.05 -18.16
CA LEU A 163 -5.49 -16.12 -19.19
C LEU A 163 -6.45 -16.09 -20.38
N GLY A 164 -7.02 -17.23 -20.76
CA GLY A 164 -8.08 -17.32 -21.76
C GLY A 164 -9.31 -16.49 -21.38
N ARG A 165 -9.79 -16.66 -20.14
CA ARG A 165 -10.94 -15.91 -19.61
C ARG A 165 -10.67 -14.40 -19.50
N VAL A 166 -9.47 -14.01 -19.06
CA VAL A 166 -9.07 -12.60 -19.01
C VAL A 166 -9.04 -12.00 -20.41
N ARG A 167 -8.48 -12.72 -21.39
CA ARG A 167 -8.46 -12.28 -22.78
C ARG A 167 -9.86 -12.14 -23.37
N ASP A 168 -10.75 -13.08 -23.11
CA ASP A 168 -12.13 -13.01 -23.59
C ASP A 168 -12.89 -11.83 -22.96
N ASN A 169 -12.67 -11.56 -21.66
CA ASN A 169 -13.24 -10.39 -20.99
C ASN A 169 -12.71 -9.07 -21.57
N LEU A 170 -11.41 -8.98 -21.87
CA LEU A 170 -10.81 -7.80 -22.50
C LEU A 170 -11.39 -7.55 -23.90
N ASN A 171 -11.52 -8.61 -24.72
CA ASN A 171 -12.14 -8.49 -26.03
C ASN A 171 -13.61 -8.03 -25.93
N HIS A 172 -14.35 -8.51 -24.92
CA HIS A 172 -15.73 -8.07 -24.71
C HIS A 172 -15.81 -6.59 -24.28
N MET A 173 -14.85 -6.11 -23.48
CA MET A 173 -14.77 -4.69 -23.13
C MET A 173 -14.46 -3.82 -24.36
N ASP A 174 -13.55 -4.23 -25.23
CA ASP A 174 -13.26 -3.54 -26.49
C ASP A 174 -14.49 -3.45 -27.40
N GLU A 175 -15.29 -4.52 -27.48
CA GLU A 175 -16.57 -4.51 -28.19
C GLU A 175 -17.57 -3.52 -27.59
N CYS A 176 -17.67 -3.45 -26.25
CA CYS A 176 -18.53 -2.50 -25.55
C CYS A 176 -18.10 -1.05 -25.81
N PHE A 177 -16.80 -0.75 -25.78
CA PHE A 177 -16.28 0.58 -26.11
C PHE A 177 -16.57 0.95 -27.57
N ALA A 178 -16.38 0.02 -28.51
CA ALA A 178 -16.67 0.25 -29.93
C ALA A 178 -18.18 0.47 -30.21
N GLU A 179 -19.07 -0.10 -29.38
CA GLU A 179 -20.50 0.16 -29.45
C GLU A 179 -20.87 1.51 -28.83
N MET A 180 -20.26 1.86 -27.70
CA MET A 180 -20.42 3.18 -27.08
C MET A 180 -19.97 4.32 -27.99
N ASP A 181 -18.85 4.15 -28.71
CA ASP A 181 -18.36 5.15 -29.67
C ASP A 181 -19.30 5.30 -30.86
N ARG A 182 -19.90 4.20 -31.36
CA ARG A 182 -20.94 4.26 -32.39
C ARG A 182 -22.20 5.00 -31.91
N ILE A 183 -22.60 4.79 -30.66
CA ILE A 183 -23.73 5.51 -30.06
C ILE A 183 -23.41 7.01 -29.92
N ARG A 184 -22.20 7.36 -29.47
CA ARG A 184 -21.75 8.76 -29.40
C ARG A 184 -21.78 9.44 -30.75
N GLU A 185 -21.33 8.76 -31.81
CA GLU A 185 -21.38 9.28 -33.18
C GLU A 185 -22.82 9.53 -33.67
N ILE A 186 -23.78 8.66 -33.29
CA ILE A 186 -25.20 8.80 -33.64
C ILE A 186 -25.86 9.97 -32.91
N PHE A 187 -25.54 10.20 -31.63
CA PHE A 187 -26.20 11.20 -30.79
C PHE A 187 -25.43 12.53 -30.67
N GLY A 188 -24.24 12.63 -31.26
CA GLY A 188 -23.47 13.88 -31.37
C GLY A 188 -22.95 14.42 -30.04
N TRP A 189 -22.56 13.52 -29.12
CA TRP A 189 -21.86 13.84 -27.88
C TRP A 189 -20.36 13.64 -28.04
#